data_AF-A0A257V724-F1
#
_entry.id   AF-A0A257V724-F1
#
_cell.length_a   1.000
_cell.length_b   1.000
_cell.length_c   1.000
_cell.angle_alpha   90.00
_cell.angle_beta   90.00
_cell.angle_gamma   90.00
#
_symmetry.space_group_name_H-M   'P 1'
#
loop_
_entity.id
_entity.type
_entity.pdbx_description
1 polymer ?
#
loop_
_entity_poly.entity_id
_entity_poly.type
_entity_poly.pdbx_seq_one_letter_code
_entity_poly.pdbx_strand_id
1 'polypeptide(L)'
;MLAATGAALAATMPCSVHPPKNATKAELAKLAKVSQADAERTAKAVFKNPSDVAVADSELEAEHGCLIWSFDLKVKGTVGVHEVQIDAGDGKVLSSVHETPAKETAEKKNDQKQTPTPKR
;
A
#
# COMPACT_ATOMS: atom_id res chain seq x y z
N MET A 1 -30.15 -29.49 -5.47
CA MET A 1 -29.31 -28.79 -4.46
C MET A 1 -27.94 -29.41 -4.46
N LEU A 2 -26.89 -28.62 -4.66
CA LEU A 2 -25.61 -28.79 -3.99
C LEU A 2 -24.84 -27.48 -4.21
N ALA A 3 -24.83 -26.64 -3.18
CA ALA A 3 -24.07 -25.40 -3.14
C ALA A 3 -22.59 -25.77 -2.96
N ALA A 4 -21.73 -25.33 -3.88
CA ALA A 4 -20.29 -25.28 -3.64
C ALA A 4 -19.97 -23.89 -3.09
N THR A 5 -19.88 -23.78 -1.77
CA THR A 5 -19.28 -22.63 -1.10
C THR A 5 -17.77 -22.68 -1.34
N GLY A 6 -17.29 -21.94 -2.33
CA GLY A 6 -15.87 -21.67 -2.49
C GLY A 6 -15.40 -20.74 -1.37
N ALA A 7 -14.70 -21.28 -0.38
CA ALA A 7 -13.88 -20.47 0.51
C ALA A 7 -12.71 -19.93 -0.30
N ALA A 8 -12.74 -18.65 -0.66
CA ALA A 8 -11.56 -17.97 -1.15
C ALA A 8 -10.53 -17.92 -0.02
N LEU A 9 -9.44 -18.69 -0.13
CA LEU A 9 -8.25 -18.41 0.65
C LEU A 9 -7.82 -16.98 0.28
N ALA A 10 -7.97 -16.04 1.21
CA ALA A 10 -7.28 -14.76 1.08
C ALA A 10 -5.79 -15.08 1.01
N ALA A 11 -5.19 -14.93 -0.17
CA ALA A 11 -3.76 -15.09 -0.34
C ALA A 11 -3.09 -14.07 0.58
N THR A 12 -2.47 -14.54 1.66
CA THR A 12 -1.64 -13.70 2.52
C THR A 12 -0.51 -13.15 1.66
N MET A 13 -0.49 -11.84 1.44
CA MET A 13 0.63 -11.15 0.82
C MET A 13 1.89 -11.53 1.62
N PRO A 14 2.96 -12.05 0.99
CA PRO A 14 4.09 -12.64 1.72
C PRO A 14 5.02 -11.56 2.26
N CYS A 15 4.58 -10.84 3.30
CA CYS A 15 5.34 -9.79 3.95
C CYS A 15 6.17 -10.31 5.14
N SER A 16 7.21 -9.56 5.48
CA SER A 16 8.19 -9.89 6.52
C SER A 16 7.77 -9.41 7.91
N VAL A 17 6.86 -8.44 8.00
CA VAL A 17 6.38 -7.85 9.26
C VAL A 17 4.86 -7.84 9.29
N HIS A 18 4.32 -8.47 10.33
CA HIS A 18 2.89 -8.53 10.60
C HIS A 18 2.57 -7.75 11.89
N PRO A 19 2.03 -6.53 11.80
CA PRO A 19 1.71 -5.72 12.96
C PRO A 19 0.48 -6.29 13.70
N PRO A 20 0.33 -6.00 15.01
CA PRO A 20 -0.89 -6.37 15.72
C PRO A 20 -2.09 -5.65 15.11
N LYS A 21 -3.27 -6.28 15.18
CA LYS A 21 -4.52 -5.67 14.72
C LYS A 21 -4.75 -4.35 15.45
N ASN A 22 -5.16 -3.32 14.72
CA ASN A 22 -5.42 -1.97 15.23
C ASN A 22 -4.20 -1.26 15.84
N ALA A 23 -2.97 -1.62 15.45
CA ALA A 23 -1.77 -0.89 15.83
C ALA A 23 -1.88 0.61 15.48
N THR A 24 -1.51 1.46 16.42
CA THR A 24 -1.41 2.90 16.22
C THR A 24 -0.26 3.25 15.28
N LYS A 25 -0.29 4.42 14.65
CA LYS A 25 0.81 4.90 13.79
C LYS A 25 2.17 4.88 14.50
N ALA A 26 2.20 5.19 15.80
CA ALA A 26 3.43 5.14 16.59
C ALA A 26 3.93 3.70 16.82
N GLU A 27 3.05 2.72 16.93
CA GLU A 27 3.43 1.31 17.02
C GLU A 27 3.91 0.77 15.66
N LEU A 28 3.24 1.13 14.57
CA LEU A 28 3.68 0.79 13.21
C LEU A 28 5.08 1.33 12.94
N ALA A 29 5.34 2.60 13.29
CA ALA A 29 6.65 3.23 13.11
C ALA A 29 7.78 2.52 13.87
N LYS A 30 7.50 1.89 15.01
CA LYS A 30 8.49 1.09 15.77
C LYS A 30 8.80 -0.26 15.14
N LEU A 31 7.89 -0.79 14.31
CA LEU A 31 8.03 -2.08 13.65
C LEU A 31 8.71 -1.97 12.29
N ALA A 32 8.64 -0.80 11.64
CA ALA A 32 9.30 -0.54 10.38
C ALA A 32 10.83 -0.62 10.54
N LYS A 33 11.46 -1.40 9.66
CA LYS A 33 12.93 -1.53 9.58
C LYS A 33 13.50 -0.78 8.39
N VAL A 34 12.68 -0.58 7.36
CA VAL A 34 13.01 0.17 6.16
C VAL A 34 12.51 1.60 6.32
N SER A 35 13.40 2.56 6.04
CA SER A 35 13.04 3.97 6.06
C SER A 35 12.09 4.33 4.91
N GLN A 36 11.26 5.36 5.09
CA GLN A 36 10.40 5.87 4.02
C GLN A 36 11.21 6.23 2.76
N ALA A 37 12.40 6.84 2.94
CA ALA A 37 13.25 7.25 1.82
C ALA A 37 13.84 6.06 1.04
N ASP A 38 14.19 4.97 1.72
CA ASP A 38 14.68 3.76 1.04
C ASP A 38 13.53 3.00 0.37
N ALA A 39 12.35 2.95 1.00
CA ALA A 39 11.16 2.40 0.39
C ALA A 39 10.74 3.21 -0.85
N GLU A 40 10.78 4.54 -0.79
CA GLU A 40 10.50 5.42 -1.93
C GLU A 40 11.47 5.16 -3.09
N ARG A 41 12.76 5.00 -2.78
CA ARG A 41 13.78 4.67 -3.78
C ARG A 41 13.46 3.35 -4.48
N THR A 42 13.08 2.32 -3.72
CA THR A 42 12.66 1.03 -4.28
C THR A 42 11.39 1.16 -5.11
N ALA A 43 10.40 1.90 -4.63
CA ALA A 43 9.14 2.12 -5.34
C ALA A 43 9.36 2.81 -6.70
N LYS A 44 10.19 3.86 -6.74
CA LYS A 44 10.56 4.53 -7.99
C LYS A 44 11.38 3.65 -8.93
N ALA A 45 12.17 2.72 -8.41
CA ALA A 45 12.98 1.79 -9.20
C ALA A 45 12.17 0.74 -9.96
N VAL A 46 10.87 0.58 -9.65
CA VAL A 46 9.94 -0.26 -10.44
C VAL A 46 9.74 0.30 -11.85
N PHE A 47 9.91 1.62 -12.03
CA PHE A 47 9.72 2.28 -13.32
C PHE A 47 11.03 2.36 -14.10
N LYS A 48 10.91 2.31 -15.42
CA LYS A 48 12.06 2.37 -16.34
C LYS A 48 12.96 3.59 -16.11
N ASN A 49 12.35 4.74 -15.82
CA ASN A 49 13.05 6.00 -15.57
C ASN A 49 12.62 6.57 -14.20
N PRO A 50 13.34 6.28 -13.11
CA PRO A 50 12.98 6.78 -11.77
C PRO A 50 12.89 8.31 -11.68
N SER A 51 13.65 9.04 -12.51
CA SER A 51 13.62 10.51 -12.57
C SER A 51 12.32 11.09 -13.15
N ASP A 52 11.52 10.28 -13.83
CA ASP A 52 10.20 10.68 -14.35
C ASP A 52 9.07 10.46 -13.31
N VAL A 53 9.40 9.95 -12.12
CA VAL A 53 8.44 9.54 -11.09
C VAL A 53 8.48 10.51 -9.90
N ALA A 54 7.32 11.08 -9.57
CA ALA A 54 7.12 11.92 -8.41
C ALA A 54 6.18 11.26 -7.40
N VAL A 55 6.46 11.40 -6.10
CA VAL A 55 5.56 10.95 -5.03
C VAL A 55 4.43 11.97 -4.90
N ALA A 56 3.19 11.49 -4.99
CA ALA A 56 1.99 12.27 -4.73
C ALA A 56 1.53 12.11 -3.27
N ASP A 57 1.54 10.89 -2.76
CA ASP A 57 1.26 10.55 -1.37
C ASP A 57 2.11 9.36 -0.91
N SER A 58 2.27 9.21 0.39
CA SER A 58 2.97 8.07 0.99
C SER A 58 2.58 7.88 2.45
N GLU A 59 2.35 6.64 2.86
CA GLU A 59 1.94 6.31 4.22
C GLU A 59 2.55 5.00 4.72
N LEU A 60 2.81 4.93 6.04
CA LEU A 60 3.10 3.67 6.73
C LEU A 60 1.79 3.12 7.31
N GLU A 61 1.44 1.90 6.92
CA GLU A 61 0.16 1.31 7.30
C GLU A 61 0.17 -0.21 7.44
N ALA A 62 -0.91 -0.71 8.04
CA ALA A 62 -1.17 -2.13 8.17
C ALA A 62 -2.28 -2.53 7.20
N GLU A 63 -1.92 -3.15 6.08
CA GLU A 63 -2.87 -3.56 5.04
C GLU A 63 -2.79 -5.07 4.85
N HIS A 64 -3.94 -5.75 4.73
CA HIS A 64 -4.00 -7.21 4.58
C HIS A 64 -3.19 -8.03 5.62
N GLY A 65 -2.92 -7.44 6.80
CA GLY A 65 -2.11 -8.05 7.86
C GLY A 65 -0.60 -7.80 7.74
N CYS A 66 -0.17 -6.99 6.78
CA CYS A 66 1.21 -6.64 6.49
C CYS A 66 1.52 -5.20 6.87
N LEU A 67 2.73 -4.96 7.38
CA LEU A 67 3.26 -3.60 7.53
C LEU A 67 3.90 -3.16 6.21
N ILE A 68 3.34 -2.14 5.59
CA ILE A 68 3.78 -1.64 4.29
C ILE A 68 4.05 -0.13 4.32
N TRP A 69 4.95 0.30 3.44
CA TRP A 69 4.96 1.65 2.90
C TRP A 69 4.13 1.65 1.62
N SER A 70 3.01 2.38 1.61
CA SER A 70 2.23 2.64 0.41
C SER A 70 2.69 3.96 -0.23
N PHE A 71 2.75 3.99 -1.56
CA PHE A 71 3.12 5.17 -2.34
C PHE A 71 2.20 5.36 -3.52
N ASP A 72 1.59 6.55 -3.60
CA ASP A 72 0.94 7.03 -4.81
C ASP A 72 1.96 7.79 -5.66
N LEU A 73 2.22 7.29 -6.87
CA LEU A 73 3.27 7.79 -7.73
C LEU A 73 2.70 8.36 -9.03
N LYS A 74 3.07 9.61 -9.35
CA LYS A 74 2.80 10.23 -10.65
C LYS A 74 3.97 9.99 -11.59
N VAL A 75 3.71 9.41 -12.75
CA VAL A 75 4.73 9.18 -13.78
C VAL A 75 4.53 10.18 -14.91
N LYS A 76 5.59 10.91 -15.28
CA LYS A 76 5.54 11.90 -16.37
C LYS A 76 5.00 11.29 -17.66
N GLY A 77 4.01 11.96 -18.26
CA GLY A 77 3.37 11.52 -19.51
C GLY A 77 2.29 10.43 -19.33
N THR A 78 2.01 10.02 -18.09
CA THR A 78 0.86 9.16 -17.75
C THR A 78 -0.23 9.97 -17.06
N VAL A 79 -1.46 9.49 -17.15
CA VAL A 79 -2.61 10.05 -16.44
C VAL A 79 -2.96 9.11 -15.28
N GLY A 80 -3.37 9.65 -14.13
CA GLY A 80 -3.68 8.87 -12.93
C GLY A 80 -2.48 8.73 -12.00
N VAL A 81 -2.54 7.74 -11.11
CA VAL A 81 -1.47 7.41 -10.16
C VAL A 81 -1.10 5.94 -10.28
N HIS A 82 0.14 5.61 -9.92
CA HIS A 82 0.57 4.24 -9.70
C HIS A 82 0.72 4.03 -8.21
N GLU A 83 -0.04 3.08 -7.67
CA GLU A 83 0.13 2.66 -6.29
C GLU A 83 1.23 1.58 -6.23
N VAL A 84 2.21 1.76 -5.36
CA VAL A 84 3.27 0.79 -5.11
C VAL A 84 3.40 0.54 -3.62
N GLN A 85 3.27 -0.72 -3.22
CA GLN A 85 3.37 -1.14 -1.83
C GLN A 85 4.69 -1.85 -1.58
N ILE A 86 5.45 -1.37 -0.59
CA ILE A 86 6.77 -1.87 -0.21
C ILE A 86 6.70 -2.47 1.18
N ASP A 87 7.28 -3.66 1.36
CA ASP A 87 7.43 -4.28 2.67
C ASP A 87 8.27 -3.40 3.61
N ALA A 88 7.69 -2.95 4.72
CA ALA A 88 8.38 -2.05 5.63
C ALA A 88 9.46 -2.73 6.48
N GLY A 89 9.59 -4.06 6.41
CA GLY A 89 10.57 -4.85 7.14
C GLY A 89 11.79 -5.26 6.32
N ASP A 90 11.63 -5.53 5.02
CA ASP A 90 12.74 -5.95 4.15
C ASP A 90 12.86 -5.18 2.81
N GLY A 91 11.91 -4.29 2.52
CA GLY A 91 11.99 -3.36 1.40
C GLY A 91 11.59 -3.95 0.06
N LYS A 92 11.03 -5.17 0.02
CA LYS A 92 10.55 -5.78 -1.22
C LYS A 92 9.28 -5.12 -1.74
N VAL A 93 9.15 -5.08 -3.06
CA VAL A 93 7.89 -4.68 -3.71
C VAL A 93 6.88 -5.81 -3.52
N LEU A 94 5.75 -5.51 -2.89
CA LEU A 94 4.66 -6.45 -2.66
C LEU A 94 3.52 -6.26 -3.67
N SER A 95 3.27 -5.03 -4.12
CA SER A 95 2.27 -4.69 -5.12
C SER A 95 2.71 -3.50 -5.98
N SER A 96 2.27 -3.46 -7.23
CA SER A 96 2.39 -2.31 -8.13
C SER A 96 1.23 -2.29 -9.11
N VAL A 97 0.37 -1.28 -9.03
CA VAL A 97 -0.87 -1.19 -9.81
C VAL A 97 -0.99 0.22 -10.41
N HIS A 98 -1.45 0.30 -11.66
CA HIS A 98 -1.81 1.57 -12.28
C HIS A 98 -3.31 1.85 -12.06
N GLU A 99 -3.59 2.95 -11.38
CA GLU A 99 -4.94 3.46 -11.11
C GLU A 99 -5.30 4.50 -12.18
N THR A 100 -6.25 4.17 -13.07
CA THR A 100 -6.82 5.20 -13.96
C THR A 100 -7.69 6.18 -13.14
N PRO A 101 -7.87 7.46 -13.56
CA PRO A 101 -8.64 8.45 -12.80
C PRO A 101 -10.08 8.02 -12.45
N ALA A 102 -10.68 7.20 -13.30
CA ALA A 102 -12.02 6.64 -13.06
C ALA A 102 -12.02 5.62 -11.92
N LYS A 103 -10.93 4.85 -11.77
CA LYS A 103 -10.72 3.87 -10.68
C LYS A 103 -10.33 4.57 -9.38
N GLU A 104 -9.44 5.56 -9.45
CA GLU A 104 -9.02 6.40 -8.31
C GLU A 104 -10.23 7.11 -7.64
N THR A 105 -11.18 7.62 -8.45
CA THR A 105 -12.39 8.28 -7.92
C THR A 105 -13.37 7.29 -7.26
N ALA A 106 -13.33 6.01 -7.64
CA ALA A 106 -14.14 4.97 -7.03
C ALA A 106 -13.55 4.47 -5.70
N GLU A 107 -12.23 4.26 -5.65
CA GLU A 107 -11.50 3.80 -4.46
C GLU A 107 -11.43 4.87 -3.36
N LYS A 108 -11.26 6.16 -3.71
CA LYS A 108 -11.31 7.28 -2.74
C LYS A 108 -12.61 7.34 -1.93
N LYS A 109 -13.71 6.76 -2.43
CA LYS A 109 -14.99 6.67 -1.71
C LYS A 109 -15.03 5.50 -0.73
N ASN A 110 -14.21 4.48 -0.97
CA ASN A 110 -14.09 3.30 -0.12
C ASN A 110 -13.06 3.50 0.99
N ASP A 111 -11.93 4.16 0.70
CA ASP A 111 -10.94 4.56 1.72
C ASP A 111 -11.51 5.54 2.75
N GLN A 112 -12.34 6.49 2.31
CA GLN A 112 -13.10 7.35 3.23
C GLN A 112 -14.08 6.57 4.12
N LYS A 113 -14.41 5.32 3.77
CA LYS A 113 -15.29 4.45 4.56
C LYS A 113 -14.53 3.53 5.52
N GLN A 114 -13.20 3.42 5.38
CA GLN A 114 -12.33 2.70 6.32
C GLN A 114 -11.82 3.55 7.49
N THR A 115 -12.21 4.84 7.56
CA THR A 115 -12.32 5.55 8.85
C THR A 115 -13.68 6.23 8.97
N PRO A 116 -14.49 5.83 9.97
CA PRO A 116 -14.50 6.65 11.16
C PRO A 116 -14.54 5.79 12.43
N THR A 117 -13.56 5.97 13.32
CA THR A 117 -13.93 6.16 14.73
C THR A 117 -12.89 6.99 15.47
N PRO A 118 -13.14 8.28 15.73
CA PRO A 118 -12.56 8.95 16.87
C PRO A 118 -13.56 9.03 18.03
N LYS A 119 -12.98 8.99 19.24
CA LYS A 119 -13.48 9.37 20.58
C LYS A 119 -14.09 8.27 21.44
N ARG A 120 -13.30 7.86 22.45
CA ARG A 120 -13.80 7.77 23.82
C ARG A 120 -13.67 9.14 24.47
#